data_AF-A0A7X6PF74-F1
#
_entry.id   AF-A0A7X6PF74-F1
#
_cell.length_a   1.000
_cell.length_b   1.000
_cell.length_c   1.000
_cell.angle_alpha   90.00
_cell.angle_beta   90.00
_cell.angle_gamma   90.00
#
_symmetry.space_group_name_H-M   'P 1'
#
loop_
_entity.id
_entity.type
_entity.pdbx_description
1 polymer ?
#
loop_
_entity_poly.entity_id
_entity_poly.type
_entity_poly.pdbx_seq_one_letter_code
_entity_poly.pdbx_strand_id
1 'polypeptide(L)'
;MNANNNEATALLGESRLVGCSSDEEPGAKTMIFSQNEIPTQLVSNGSTDFRKRFFPLTTIDSWNDWKWQLRNSITTIDELKKIMKLSEKEIMAINNLKGRLPLRVTPFFASLIYNTGFSNPLRRNVIPVVEELLHTASEQPDPLHEKSFSPVKGIVHRYPDRVLFTVTQVCSNYCRYCTRSHSVGRLDRLGKQDFEKAFSYIAAHREIRDVLVSGGDPLTLSDEVLDYILFNIRQIEHVEIIRIGTRVPVVLPQRITDKLLSVLRKYHPLFISLHFSHPAEITPECVKACTMLADNGFPLGSQTVLLKGINDNITVMKELMHKLLKIRVRPYYLYQCDL
;
A
#
# COMPACT_ATOMS: atom_id res chain seq x y z
N MET A 1 65.46 -45.33 10.87
CA MET A 1 64.64 -45.71 9.70
C MET A 1 63.81 -44.48 9.37
N ASN A 2 64.33 -43.47 8.65
CA ASN A 2 64.54 -43.36 7.18
C ASN A 2 63.30 -43.82 6.39
N ALA A 3 62.82 -43.22 5.30
CA ALA A 3 62.95 -41.95 4.59
C ALA A 3 62.08 -42.11 3.30
N ASN A 4 61.77 -41.00 2.62
CA ASN A 4 61.37 -40.86 1.19
C ASN A 4 59.92 -41.22 0.78
N ASN A 5 59.14 -40.32 0.17
CA ASN A 5 59.22 -39.62 -1.15
C ASN A 5 58.86 -40.48 -2.37
N ASN A 6 57.93 -39.93 -3.19
CA ASN A 6 57.64 -40.10 -4.64
C ASN A 6 56.12 -40.24 -4.88
N GLU A 7 55.45 -39.70 -5.90
CA GLU A 7 55.81 -38.89 -7.07
C GLU A 7 54.49 -38.32 -7.66
N ALA A 8 54.59 -37.23 -8.43
CA ALA A 8 53.50 -36.67 -9.21
C ALA A 8 53.37 -37.36 -10.58
N THR A 9 52.16 -37.50 -11.13
CA THR A 9 51.97 -37.49 -12.59
C THR A 9 50.54 -37.10 -12.98
N ALA A 10 50.44 -36.08 -13.81
CA ALA A 10 49.23 -35.64 -14.50
C ALA A 10 49.00 -36.50 -15.75
N LEU A 11 47.74 -36.77 -16.10
CA LEU A 11 47.35 -37.12 -17.47
C LEU A 11 45.96 -36.54 -17.78
N LEU A 12 45.97 -35.66 -18.79
CA LEU A 12 44.83 -35.13 -19.54
C LEU A 12 44.14 -36.27 -20.31
N GLY A 13 42.83 -36.16 -20.51
CA GLY A 13 42.08 -37.07 -21.37
C GLY A 13 40.67 -36.57 -21.65
N GLU A 14 40.53 -35.82 -22.74
CA GLU A 14 39.28 -35.41 -23.36
C GLU A 14 38.37 -36.62 -23.64
N SER A 15 37.06 -36.49 -23.40
CA SER A 15 36.08 -37.36 -24.04
C SER A 15 34.99 -36.52 -24.71
N ARG A 16 35.14 -36.39 -26.03
CA ARG A 16 34.04 -36.12 -26.96
C ARG A 16 33.20 -37.39 -27.05
N LEU A 17 31.88 -37.26 -26.95
CA LEU A 17 30.96 -38.21 -27.55
C LEU A 17 29.90 -37.45 -28.34
N VAL A 18 29.88 -37.74 -29.63
CA VAL A 18 28.91 -37.31 -30.63
C VAL A 18 27.88 -38.42 -30.79
N GLY A 19 26.60 -38.06 -30.62
CA GLY A 19 25.47 -38.40 -31.48
C GLY A 19 25.07 -39.87 -31.75
N CYS A 20 23.91 -40.25 -31.20
CA CYS A 20 22.78 -40.88 -31.90
C CYS A 20 21.52 -40.45 -31.12
N SER A 21 20.58 -39.68 -31.70
CA SER A 21 19.43 -40.16 -32.50
C SER A 21 18.74 -41.33 -31.80
N SER A 22 17.47 -41.32 -31.42
CA SER A 22 16.30 -40.49 -31.73
C SER A 22 15.20 -41.09 -30.89
N ASP A 23 14.44 -40.31 -30.11
CA ASP A 23 13.06 -40.62 -29.77
C ASP A 23 12.37 -39.31 -29.36
N GLU A 24 11.24 -39.07 -30.01
CA GLU A 24 10.45 -37.85 -29.99
C GLU A 24 9.79 -37.62 -28.62
N GLU A 25 10.20 -36.58 -27.88
CA GLU A 25 9.35 -36.03 -26.82
C GLU A 25 8.38 -35.00 -27.42
N PRO A 26 7.06 -35.16 -27.22
CA PRO A 26 6.07 -34.23 -27.76
C PRO A 26 6.11 -32.91 -27.00
N GLY A 27 6.71 -31.91 -27.64
CA GLY A 27 6.31 -30.51 -27.58
C GLY A 27 6.14 -29.91 -26.18
N ALA A 28 7.26 -29.59 -25.54
CA ALA A 28 7.29 -28.49 -24.58
C ALA A 28 6.88 -27.21 -25.32
N LYS A 29 5.57 -26.93 -25.37
CA LYS A 29 5.05 -25.64 -25.79
C LYS A 29 5.67 -24.61 -24.86
N THR A 30 6.67 -23.89 -25.35
CA THR A 30 7.10 -22.62 -24.80
C THR A 30 5.84 -21.80 -24.59
N MET A 31 5.37 -21.70 -23.34
CA MET A 31 4.35 -20.73 -22.99
C MET A 31 5.00 -19.37 -23.15
N ILE A 32 4.93 -18.85 -24.38
CA ILE A 32 5.06 -17.43 -24.64
C ILE A 32 3.94 -16.83 -23.79
N PHE A 33 4.31 -16.23 -22.67
CA PHE A 33 3.43 -15.31 -21.98
C PHE A 33 3.09 -14.25 -23.01
N SER A 34 1.88 -14.34 -23.58
CA SER A 34 1.31 -13.23 -24.32
C SER A 34 1.45 -12.03 -23.39
N GLN A 35 2.25 -11.05 -23.81
CA GLN A 35 2.15 -9.69 -23.30
C GLN A 35 0.74 -9.23 -23.68
N ASN A 36 -0.26 -9.67 -22.93
CA ASN A 36 -1.58 -9.08 -22.97
C ASN A 36 -1.34 -7.62 -22.60
N GLU A 37 -1.37 -6.75 -23.60
CA GLU A 37 -1.35 -5.31 -23.42
C GLU A 37 -2.40 -4.99 -22.36
N ILE A 38 -1.94 -4.63 -21.17
CA ILE A 38 -2.85 -4.24 -20.09
C ILE A 38 -3.51 -2.95 -20.59
N PRO A 39 -4.85 -2.91 -20.76
CA PRO A 39 -5.51 -1.74 -21.32
C PRO A 39 -5.10 -0.48 -20.56
N THR A 40 -4.79 0.60 -21.29
CA THR A 40 -4.43 1.91 -20.72
C THR A 40 -5.49 2.42 -19.74
N GLN A 41 -6.74 1.99 -19.89
CA GLN A 41 -7.87 2.29 -19.00
C GLN A 41 -8.57 1.01 -18.54
N LEU A 42 -8.03 0.38 -17.50
CA LEU A 42 -8.56 -0.88 -16.96
C LEU A 42 -9.66 -0.60 -15.93
N VAL A 43 -10.89 -1.05 -16.22
CA VAL A 43 -12.01 -1.08 -15.26
C VAL A 43 -12.55 -2.50 -15.23
N SER A 44 -12.51 -3.17 -14.08
CA SER A 44 -13.02 -4.53 -13.94
C SER A 44 -14.53 -4.60 -14.21
N ASN A 45 -15.05 -5.80 -14.51
CA ASN A 45 -16.49 -6.00 -14.73
C ASN A 45 -17.32 -5.54 -13.51
N GLY A 46 -16.88 -5.89 -12.30
CA GLY A 46 -17.54 -5.45 -11.06
C GLY A 46 -17.57 -3.93 -10.90
N SER A 47 -16.44 -3.26 -11.16
CA SER A 47 -16.37 -1.79 -11.17
C SER A 47 -17.24 -1.17 -12.27
N THR A 48 -17.33 -1.81 -13.43
CA THR A 48 -18.17 -1.36 -14.55
C THR A 48 -19.64 -1.41 -14.20
N ASP A 49 -20.10 -2.53 -13.65
CA ASP A 49 -21.50 -2.71 -13.24
C ASP A 49 -21.89 -1.74 -12.13
N PHE A 50 -21.01 -1.58 -11.14
CA PHE A 50 -21.18 -0.61 -10.08
C PHE A 50 -21.29 0.83 -10.61
N ARG A 51 -20.35 1.24 -11.49
CA ARG A 51 -20.36 2.57 -12.11
C ARG A 51 -21.66 2.80 -12.86
N LYS A 52 -22.08 1.87 -13.73
CA LYS A 52 -23.33 2.00 -14.49
C LYS A 52 -24.55 2.14 -13.58
N ARG A 53 -24.56 1.45 -12.43
CA ARG A 53 -25.71 1.45 -11.51
C ARG A 53 -25.79 2.70 -10.65
N PHE A 54 -24.68 3.14 -10.06
CA PHE A 54 -24.69 4.20 -9.03
C PHE A 54 -24.11 5.53 -9.53
N PHE A 55 -23.36 5.49 -10.63
CA PHE A 55 -22.73 6.66 -11.25
C PHE A 55 -22.95 6.67 -12.78
N PRO A 56 -24.20 6.53 -13.28
CA PRO A 56 -24.50 6.29 -14.70
C PRO A 56 -23.97 7.38 -15.65
N LEU A 57 -23.83 8.61 -15.16
CA LEU A 57 -23.33 9.76 -15.93
C LEU A 57 -21.80 9.85 -15.98
N THR A 58 -21.08 9.01 -15.24
CA THR A 58 -19.61 9.07 -15.15
C THR A 58 -18.99 8.34 -16.33
N THR A 59 -18.12 8.99 -17.10
CA THR A 59 -17.39 8.33 -18.20
C THR A 59 -16.30 7.37 -17.69
N ILE A 60 -15.76 6.52 -18.55
CA ILE A 60 -14.61 5.65 -18.19
C ILE A 60 -13.40 6.51 -17.82
N ASP A 61 -13.16 7.61 -18.55
CA ASP A 61 -12.09 8.57 -18.25
C ASP A 61 -12.26 9.17 -16.84
N SER A 62 -13.48 9.62 -16.52
CA SER A 62 -13.78 10.19 -15.21
C SER A 62 -13.63 9.16 -14.10
N TRP A 63 -14.03 7.91 -14.34
CA TRP A 63 -13.82 6.83 -13.38
C TRP A 63 -12.34 6.55 -13.11
N ASN A 64 -11.51 6.67 -14.15
CA ASN A 64 -10.06 6.50 -14.07
C ASN A 64 -9.32 7.76 -13.60
N ASP A 65 -10.02 8.89 -13.36
CA ASP A 65 -9.46 10.05 -12.69
C ASP A 65 -9.48 9.87 -11.17
N TRP A 66 -8.29 9.76 -10.57
CA TRP A 66 -8.16 9.63 -9.12
C TRP A 66 -8.72 10.85 -8.36
N LYS A 67 -8.72 12.05 -8.95
CA LYS A 67 -9.32 13.24 -8.33
C LYS A 67 -10.85 13.15 -8.34
N TRP A 68 -11.44 12.59 -9.40
CA TRP A 68 -12.86 12.27 -9.42
C TRP A 68 -13.22 11.25 -8.33
N GLN A 69 -12.44 10.18 -8.19
CA GLN A 69 -12.63 9.17 -7.12
C GLN A 69 -12.57 9.79 -5.72
N LEU A 70 -11.62 10.72 -5.47
CA LEU A 70 -11.53 11.43 -4.19
C LEU A 70 -12.68 12.40 -3.95
N ARG A 71 -13.14 13.13 -4.98
CA ARG A 71 -14.27 14.07 -4.89
C ARG A 71 -15.60 13.35 -4.64
N ASN A 72 -15.76 12.16 -5.20
CA ASN A 72 -16.97 11.34 -5.07
C ASN A 72 -16.83 10.27 -3.98
N SER A 73 -15.89 10.44 -3.05
CA SER A 73 -15.78 9.53 -1.91
C SER A 73 -17.06 9.55 -1.09
N ILE A 74 -17.53 8.38 -0.71
CA ILE A 74 -18.69 8.19 0.14
C ILE A 74 -18.28 8.51 1.57
N THR A 75 -18.91 9.52 2.16
CA THR A 75 -18.54 10.05 3.49
C THR A 75 -19.71 10.10 4.46
N THR A 76 -20.94 9.89 3.97
CA THR A 76 -22.16 9.95 4.78
C THR A 76 -22.93 8.64 4.78
N ILE A 77 -23.76 8.45 5.79
CA ILE A 77 -24.67 7.29 5.89
C ILE A 77 -25.69 7.28 4.74
N ASP A 78 -26.17 8.44 4.31
CA ASP A 78 -27.19 8.55 3.26
C ASP A 78 -26.63 8.16 1.89
N GLU A 79 -25.38 8.52 1.60
CA GLU A 79 -24.66 8.03 0.42
C GLU A 79 -24.46 6.51 0.47
N LEU A 80 -24.06 5.95 1.62
CA LEU A 80 -23.92 4.50 1.77
C LEU A 80 -25.23 3.76 1.54
N LYS A 81 -26.34 4.25 2.11
CA LYS A 81 -27.68 3.64 1.96
C LYS A 81 -28.16 3.60 0.50
N LYS A 82 -27.73 4.54 -0.33
CA LYS A 82 -28.03 4.52 -1.78
C LYS A 82 -27.31 3.39 -2.52
N ILE A 83 -26.20 2.91 -1.97
CA ILE A 83 -25.27 2.00 -2.64
C ILE A 83 -25.40 0.56 -2.11
N MET A 84 -25.62 0.40 -0.81
CA MET A 84 -25.64 -0.92 -0.16
C MET A 84 -26.59 -0.95 1.04
N LYS A 85 -27.05 -2.15 1.39
CA LYS A 85 -27.76 -2.38 2.64
C LYS A 85 -26.79 -2.22 3.81
N LEU A 86 -27.27 -1.61 4.90
CA LEU A 86 -26.54 -1.45 6.15
C LEU A 86 -27.21 -2.26 7.26
N SER A 87 -26.40 -2.88 8.09
CA SER A 87 -26.85 -3.50 9.33
C SER A 87 -27.12 -2.45 10.41
N GLU A 88 -27.87 -2.83 11.44
CA GLU A 88 -28.12 -1.96 12.60
C GLU A 88 -26.83 -1.51 13.29
N LYS A 89 -25.84 -2.42 13.40
CA LYS A 89 -24.53 -2.12 13.97
C LYS A 89 -23.80 -1.02 13.20
N GLU A 90 -23.85 -1.07 11.88
CA GLU A 90 -23.19 -0.07 11.02
C GLU A 90 -23.91 1.27 11.08
N ILE A 91 -25.24 1.25 11.05
CA ILE A 91 -26.06 2.47 11.19
C ILE A 91 -25.77 3.15 12.53
N MET A 92 -25.75 2.38 13.62
CA MET A 92 -25.47 2.88 14.97
C MET A 92 -24.06 3.47 15.04
N ALA A 93 -23.06 2.79 14.48
CA ALA A 93 -21.67 3.27 14.47
C ALA A 93 -21.53 4.60 13.72
N ILE A 94 -22.02 4.67 12.49
CA ILE A 94 -21.86 5.84 11.62
C ILE A 94 -22.53 7.07 12.23
N ASN A 95 -23.70 6.91 12.86
CA ASN A 95 -24.40 7.99 13.55
C ASN A 95 -23.67 8.50 14.81
N ASN A 96 -22.75 7.70 15.38
CA ASN A 96 -22.06 7.98 16.64
C ASN A 96 -20.53 8.15 16.49
N LEU A 97 -20.03 8.46 15.29
CA LEU A 97 -18.60 8.67 15.03
C LEU A 97 -18.00 9.96 15.61
N LYS A 98 -18.77 10.81 16.30
CA LYS A 98 -18.34 12.17 16.70
C LYS A 98 -16.95 12.16 17.36
N GLY A 99 -15.97 12.84 16.75
CA GLY A 99 -14.58 12.94 17.24
C GLY A 99 -13.69 11.71 16.97
N ARG A 100 -14.24 10.64 16.40
CA ARG A 100 -13.54 9.41 15.98
C ARG A 100 -13.16 9.47 14.50
N LEU A 101 -12.53 8.40 14.00
CA LEU A 101 -12.13 8.26 12.61
C LEU A 101 -13.35 8.39 11.68
N PRO A 102 -13.37 9.37 10.76
CA PRO A 102 -14.53 9.58 9.89
C PRO A 102 -14.69 8.44 8.87
N LEU A 103 -15.90 8.35 8.30
CA LEU A 103 -16.17 7.50 7.14
C LEU A 103 -15.61 8.15 5.89
N ARG A 104 -14.83 7.40 5.10
CA ARG A 104 -14.49 7.73 3.73
C ARG A 104 -14.17 6.48 2.94
N VAL A 105 -14.85 6.28 1.82
CA VAL A 105 -14.63 5.16 0.89
C VAL A 105 -14.68 5.68 -0.54
N THR A 106 -13.65 5.43 -1.34
CA THR A 106 -13.65 5.75 -2.78
C THR A 106 -14.74 4.97 -3.52
N PRO A 107 -15.32 5.51 -4.61
CA PRO A 107 -16.22 4.75 -5.47
C PRO A 107 -15.63 3.43 -5.97
N PHE A 108 -14.32 3.42 -6.30
CA PHE A 108 -13.60 2.19 -6.65
C PHE A 108 -13.68 1.14 -5.53
N PHE A 109 -13.32 1.48 -4.28
CA PHE A 109 -13.36 0.48 -3.22
C PHE A 109 -14.80 0.10 -2.85
N ALA A 110 -15.75 1.02 -2.96
CA ALA A 110 -17.18 0.74 -2.79
C ALA A 110 -17.69 -0.29 -3.82
N SER A 111 -17.16 -0.30 -5.06
CA SER A 111 -17.50 -1.30 -6.07
C SER A 111 -17.11 -2.73 -5.66
N LEU A 112 -16.14 -2.88 -4.76
CA LEU A 112 -15.70 -4.19 -4.26
C LEU A 112 -16.61 -4.73 -3.16
N ILE A 113 -17.38 -3.87 -2.48
CA ILE A 113 -18.12 -4.23 -1.26
C ILE A 113 -19.64 -4.04 -1.35
N TYR A 114 -20.16 -3.34 -2.36
CA TYR A 114 -21.58 -2.93 -2.40
C TYR A 114 -22.59 -4.08 -2.37
N ASN A 115 -22.25 -5.23 -2.96
CA ASN A 115 -23.09 -6.41 -3.03
C ASN A 115 -22.58 -7.55 -2.14
N THR A 116 -21.89 -7.22 -1.05
CA THR A 116 -21.31 -8.20 -0.13
C THR A 116 -22.10 -8.30 1.17
N GLY A 117 -21.98 -9.44 1.86
CA GLY A 117 -22.54 -9.61 3.20
C GLY A 117 -21.79 -8.80 4.27
N PHE A 118 -22.40 -8.61 5.44
CA PHE A 118 -21.84 -7.79 6.52
C PHE A 118 -20.53 -8.34 7.10
N SER A 119 -20.29 -9.65 7.00
CA SER A 119 -19.04 -10.29 7.43
C SER A 119 -17.92 -10.24 6.39
N ASN A 120 -18.16 -9.65 5.22
CA ASN A 120 -17.16 -9.60 4.17
C ASN A 120 -15.89 -8.86 4.63
N PRO A 121 -14.69 -9.43 4.43
CA PRO A 121 -13.44 -8.88 4.97
C PRO A 121 -13.13 -7.47 4.48
N LEU A 122 -13.39 -7.18 3.19
CA LEU A 122 -13.12 -5.86 2.61
C LEU A 122 -14.10 -4.82 3.16
N ARG A 123 -15.36 -5.20 3.37
CA ARG A 123 -16.36 -4.32 4.00
C ARG A 123 -15.95 -3.95 5.42
N ARG A 124 -15.52 -4.95 6.21
CA ARG A 124 -15.05 -4.75 7.59
C ARG A 124 -13.82 -3.86 7.71
N ASN A 125 -13.02 -3.73 6.64
CA ASN A 125 -11.89 -2.81 6.62
C ASN A 125 -12.27 -1.32 6.57
N VAL A 126 -13.47 -0.97 6.10
CA VAL A 126 -13.82 0.43 5.76
C VAL A 126 -15.18 0.89 6.26
N ILE A 127 -16.13 0.00 6.51
CA ILE A 127 -17.46 0.37 7.03
C ILE A 127 -17.45 0.28 8.55
N PRO A 128 -17.78 1.38 9.26
CA PRO A 128 -17.76 1.39 10.71
C PRO A 128 -18.78 0.44 11.34
N VAL A 129 -18.43 -0.15 12.48
CA VAL A 129 -19.35 -0.97 13.30
C VAL A 129 -19.36 -0.52 14.76
N VAL A 130 -20.44 -0.81 15.48
CA VAL A 130 -20.68 -0.28 16.84
C VAL A 130 -19.62 -0.71 17.83
N GLU A 131 -18.97 -1.86 17.58
CA GLU A 131 -17.86 -2.36 18.39
C GLU A 131 -16.67 -1.40 18.44
N GLU A 132 -16.50 -0.51 17.45
CA GLU A 132 -15.48 0.54 17.49
C GLU A 132 -15.75 1.65 18.51
N LEU A 133 -16.95 1.68 19.10
CA LEU A 133 -17.30 2.60 20.16
C LEU A 133 -16.94 2.05 21.55
N LEU A 134 -16.66 0.75 21.64
CA LEU A 134 -16.17 0.10 22.85
C LEU A 134 -14.73 0.55 23.10
N HIS A 135 -14.41 0.83 24.36
CA HIS A 135 -13.06 1.15 24.82
C HIS A 135 -12.69 0.15 25.92
N THR A 136 -11.61 -0.60 25.72
CA THR A 136 -11.06 -1.53 26.70
C THR A 136 -9.98 -0.88 27.57
N ALA A 137 -9.71 -1.44 28.74
CA ALA A 137 -8.76 -0.87 29.71
C ALA A 137 -7.31 -0.80 29.18
N SER A 138 -6.95 -1.65 28.20
CA SER A 138 -5.61 -1.72 27.64
C SER A 138 -5.39 -0.75 26.46
N GLU A 139 -6.46 -0.24 25.86
CA GLU A 139 -6.39 0.64 24.69
C GLU A 139 -5.77 1.99 25.04
N GLN A 140 -4.87 2.46 24.18
CA GLN A 140 -4.21 3.76 24.34
C GLN A 140 -4.49 4.67 23.13
N PRO A 141 -4.63 6.00 23.31
CA PRO A 141 -4.78 6.90 22.18
C PRO A 141 -3.57 6.96 21.25
N ASP A 142 -2.36 6.70 21.78
CA ASP A 142 -1.08 6.68 21.05
C ASP A 142 -0.21 5.52 21.59
N PRO A 143 -0.55 4.26 21.27
CA PRO A 143 0.10 3.07 21.84
C PRO A 143 1.57 2.93 21.42
N LEU A 144 1.94 3.61 20.34
CA LEU A 144 3.30 3.61 19.81
C LEU A 144 4.10 4.81 20.33
N HIS A 145 3.50 5.69 21.13
CA HIS A 145 4.15 6.90 21.65
C HIS A 145 4.72 7.80 20.53
N GLU A 146 4.06 7.89 19.38
CA GLU A 146 4.51 8.73 18.26
C GLU A 146 4.69 10.18 18.67
N LYS A 147 3.85 10.70 19.56
CA LYS A 147 3.94 12.08 20.06
C LYS A 147 5.18 12.34 20.90
N SER A 148 5.58 11.42 21.78
CA SER A 148 6.76 11.63 22.62
C SER A 148 8.06 11.56 21.83
N PHE A 149 8.05 10.86 20.70
CA PHE A 149 9.16 10.79 19.76
C PHE A 149 9.05 11.85 18.65
N SER A 150 8.28 12.93 18.84
CA SER A 150 8.06 13.96 17.83
C SER A 150 8.82 15.26 18.15
N PRO A 151 10.10 15.39 17.75
CA PRO A 151 10.92 16.57 18.05
C PRO A 151 10.44 17.84 17.32
N VAL A 152 9.86 17.66 16.13
CA VAL A 152 9.19 18.71 15.36
C VAL A 152 7.92 18.15 14.75
N LYS A 153 6.91 19.00 14.54
CA LYS A 153 5.62 18.59 13.97
C LYS A 153 5.85 17.84 12.65
N GLY A 154 5.31 16.63 12.58
CA GLY A 154 5.42 15.78 11.40
C GLY A 154 6.54 14.75 11.45
N ILE A 155 7.58 14.96 12.28
CA ILE A 155 8.65 13.98 12.43
C ILE A 155 8.36 13.10 13.63
N VAL A 156 8.53 11.80 13.47
CA VAL A 156 8.63 10.83 14.56
C VAL A 156 10.01 10.16 14.43
N HIS A 157 10.91 10.46 15.37
CA HIS A 157 12.26 9.94 15.43
C HIS A 157 12.39 8.99 16.63
N ARG A 158 11.95 7.75 16.44
CA ARG A 158 12.00 6.70 17.49
C ARG A 158 13.27 5.87 17.43
N TYR A 159 13.73 5.59 16.22
CA TYR A 159 14.84 4.67 15.98
C TYR A 159 16.11 5.45 15.64
N PRO A 160 17.31 4.91 15.95
CA PRO A 160 18.55 5.68 15.86
C PRO A 160 18.89 6.27 14.49
N ASP A 161 18.50 5.60 13.40
CA ASP A 161 19.03 5.89 12.06
C ASP A 161 17.95 6.29 11.05
N ARG A 162 16.70 6.48 11.51
CA ARG A 162 15.55 6.66 10.61
C ARG A 162 14.40 7.41 11.24
N VAL A 163 13.68 8.15 10.40
CA VAL A 163 12.51 8.92 10.80
C VAL A 163 11.27 8.56 9.99
N LEU A 164 10.12 8.69 10.64
CA LEU A 164 8.82 8.74 9.97
C LEU A 164 8.45 10.21 9.80
N PHE A 165 8.13 10.60 8.57
CA PHE A 165 7.66 11.94 8.24
C PHE A 165 6.19 11.92 7.82
N THR A 166 5.29 12.33 8.71
CA THR A 166 3.85 12.38 8.48
C THR A 166 3.46 13.66 7.74
N VAL A 167 3.34 13.58 6.41
CA VAL A 167 3.18 14.75 5.53
C VAL A 167 1.72 15.14 5.28
N THR A 168 0.78 14.29 5.68
CA THR A 168 -0.67 14.52 5.55
C THR A 168 -1.41 13.74 6.64
N GLN A 169 -2.63 14.18 6.96
CA GLN A 169 -3.58 13.44 7.81
C GLN A 169 -4.77 12.90 7.00
N VAL A 170 -4.69 12.96 5.67
CA VAL A 170 -5.77 12.55 4.76
C VAL A 170 -5.45 11.20 4.15
N CYS A 171 -6.45 10.32 4.10
CA CYS A 171 -6.42 9.08 3.32
C CYS A 171 -7.55 9.11 2.26
N SER A 172 -7.39 8.32 1.20
CA SER A 172 -8.47 8.07 0.22
C SER A 172 -9.59 7.23 0.83
N ASN A 173 -9.22 6.20 1.60
CA ASN A 173 -10.10 5.43 2.47
C ASN A 173 -9.59 5.46 3.91
N TYR A 174 -10.50 5.56 4.88
CA TYR A 174 -10.14 5.43 6.29
C TYR A 174 -10.32 3.98 6.77
N CYS A 175 -9.20 3.29 7.01
CA CYS A 175 -9.17 1.93 7.52
C CYS A 175 -9.76 1.89 8.94
N ARG A 176 -10.73 1.02 9.22
CA ARG A 176 -11.36 0.91 10.56
C ARG A 176 -10.43 0.36 11.65
N TYR A 177 -9.24 -0.08 11.27
CA TYR A 177 -8.16 -0.56 12.16
C TYR A 177 -6.94 0.38 12.15
N CYS A 178 -7.13 1.67 11.86
CA CYS A 178 -6.04 2.64 11.74
C CYS A 178 -5.40 2.94 13.11
N THR A 179 -4.11 2.58 13.29
CA THR A 179 -3.29 2.96 14.46
C THR A 179 -3.28 4.46 14.72
N ARG A 180 -3.36 5.27 13.65
CA ARG A 180 -3.35 6.73 13.71
C ARG A 180 -4.75 7.34 13.68
N SER A 181 -5.78 6.58 14.07
CA SER A 181 -7.17 7.07 14.13
C SER A 181 -7.34 8.32 15.02
N HIS A 182 -6.41 8.56 15.94
CA HIS A 182 -6.34 9.76 16.78
C HIS A 182 -5.88 11.03 16.05
N SER A 183 -5.18 10.92 14.92
CA SER A 183 -4.64 12.06 14.15
C SER A 183 -5.21 12.17 12.74
N VAL A 184 -5.42 11.04 12.07
CA VAL A 184 -5.90 10.95 10.69
C VAL A 184 -7.38 11.34 10.61
N GLY A 185 -7.77 12.01 9.52
CA GLY A 185 -9.14 12.49 9.30
C GLY A 185 -9.48 13.77 10.07
N ARG A 186 -8.50 14.39 10.73
CA ARG A 186 -8.66 15.69 11.40
C ARG A 186 -8.22 16.85 10.51
N LEU A 187 -8.64 18.06 10.86
CA LEU A 187 -8.35 19.30 10.11
C LEU A 187 -6.93 19.82 10.33
N ASP A 188 -6.11 19.19 11.17
CA ASP A 188 -4.73 19.59 11.36
C ASP A 188 -3.90 19.22 10.12
N ARG A 189 -3.47 20.24 9.38
CA ARG A 189 -2.69 20.11 8.15
C ARG A 189 -1.28 20.61 8.39
N LEU A 190 -0.30 19.91 7.83
CA LEU A 190 1.05 20.44 7.74
C LEU A 190 1.09 21.52 6.66
N GLY A 191 1.61 22.68 7.02
CA GLY A 191 1.92 23.75 6.08
C GLY A 191 3.35 23.66 5.58
N LYS A 192 3.69 24.51 4.59
CA LYS A 192 5.06 24.64 4.08
C LYS A 192 6.09 24.87 5.20
N GLN A 193 5.76 25.71 6.19
CA GLN A 193 6.65 25.98 7.33
C GLN A 193 6.92 24.74 8.20
N ASP A 194 5.94 23.83 8.33
CA ASP A 194 6.14 22.59 9.08
C ASP A 194 7.09 21.66 8.31
N PHE A 195 6.98 21.62 6.97
CA PHE A 195 7.92 20.88 6.13
C PHE A 195 9.34 21.43 6.22
N GLU A 196 9.52 22.75 6.20
CA GLU A 196 10.87 23.36 6.34
C GLU A 196 11.52 23.01 7.69
N LYS A 197 10.74 22.99 8.78
CA LYS A 197 11.23 22.56 10.09
C LYS A 197 11.61 21.08 10.08
N ALA A 198 10.83 20.24 9.42
CA ALA A 198 11.14 18.82 9.27
C ALA A 198 12.42 18.58 8.45
N PHE A 199 12.60 19.27 7.32
CA PHE A 199 13.83 19.17 6.52
C PHE A 199 15.05 19.66 7.30
N SER A 200 14.92 20.79 8.01
CA SER A 200 15.97 21.33 8.86
C SER A 200 16.36 20.36 9.98
N TYR A 201 15.37 19.71 10.59
CA TYR A 201 15.62 18.67 11.59
C TYR A 201 16.41 17.50 10.98
N ILE A 202 15.96 16.94 9.86
CA ILE A 202 16.65 15.82 9.20
C ILE A 202 18.08 16.20 8.80
N ALA A 203 18.28 17.41 8.26
CA ALA A 203 19.59 17.89 7.85
C ALA A 203 20.57 18.08 9.03
N ALA A 204 20.06 18.45 10.21
CA ALA A 204 20.87 18.63 11.41
C ALA A 204 21.29 17.31 12.09
N HIS A 205 20.61 16.20 11.80
CA HIS A 205 20.80 14.89 12.45
C HIS A 205 21.41 13.90 11.46
N ARG A 206 22.74 13.82 11.44
CA ARG A 206 23.53 13.08 10.44
C ARG A 206 23.40 11.57 10.52
N GLU A 207 22.90 11.04 11.63
CA GLU A 207 22.58 9.63 11.83
C GLU A 207 21.38 9.17 11.00
N ILE A 208 20.51 10.10 10.55
CA ILE A 208 19.29 9.76 9.80
C ILE A 208 19.62 9.41 8.35
N ARG A 209 19.69 8.11 8.06
CA ARG A 209 19.92 7.60 6.70
C ARG A 209 18.66 7.16 5.96
N ASP A 210 17.54 6.94 6.67
CA ASP A 210 16.27 6.46 6.09
C ASP A 210 15.09 7.35 6.51
N VAL A 211 14.39 7.89 5.50
CA VAL A 211 13.21 8.73 5.69
C VAL A 211 11.97 8.06 5.11
N LEU A 212 11.01 7.71 5.98
CA LEU A 212 9.71 7.17 5.58
C LEU A 212 8.65 8.27 5.52
N VAL A 213 8.27 8.67 4.30
CA VAL A 213 7.17 9.60 4.04
C VAL A 213 5.83 8.86 4.20
N SER A 214 5.00 9.31 5.13
CA SER A 214 3.72 8.67 5.51
C SER A 214 2.74 9.68 6.14
N GLY A 215 1.99 9.27 7.16
CA GLY A 215 0.94 10.05 7.84
C GLY A 215 -0.40 9.35 7.71
N GLY A 216 -1.36 10.01 7.06
CA GLY A 216 -2.51 9.37 6.43
C GLY A 216 -2.04 8.55 5.22
N ASP A 217 -2.17 9.11 4.02
CA ASP A 217 -1.61 8.53 2.81
C ASP A 217 -0.96 9.61 1.92
N PRO A 218 0.39 9.65 1.81
CA PRO A 218 1.11 10.66 1.04
C PRO A 218 0.65 10.76 -0.41
N LEU A 219 0.22 9.66 -1.02
CA LEU A 219 -0.22 9.67 -2.42
C LEU A 219 -1.59 10.34 -2.62
N THR A 220 -2.22 10.85 -1.56
CA THR A 220 -3.35 11.79 -1.67
C THR A 220 -2.91 13.23 -1.98
N LEU A 221 -1.63 13.55 -1.79
CA LEU A 221 -1.06 14.84 -2.15
C LEU A 221 -0.93 14.98 -3.68
N SER A 222 -0.88 16.23 -4.15
CA SER A 222 -0.64 16.50 -5.56
C SER A 222 0.78 16.09 -5.96
N ASP A 223 0.98 15.85 -7.26
CA ASP A 223 2.29 15.50 -7.80
C ASP A 223 3.34 16.56 -7.44
N GLU A 224 2.96 17.84 -7.46
CA GLU A 224 3.82 19.00 -7.19
C GLU A 224 4.25 19.06 -5.71
N VAL A 225 3.34 18.72 -4.78
CA VAL A 225 3.66 18.69 -3.35
C VAL A 225 4.55 17.48 -3.03
N LEU A 226 4.28 16.32 -3.63
CA LEU A 226 5.15 15.15 -3.49
C LEU A 226 6.55 15.44 -4.02
N ASP A 227 6.64 16.09 -5.18
CA ASP A 227 7.91 16.50 -5.79
C ASP A 227 8.71 17.39 -4.86
N TYR A 228 8.06 18.40 -4.28
CA TYR A 228 8.67 19.31 -3.32
C TYR A 228 9.23 18.58 -2.09
N ILE A 229 8.44 17.66 -1.51
CA ILE A 229 8.86 16.91 -0.32
C ILE A 229 10.06 16.02 -0.63
N LEU A 230 9.95 15.22 -1.70
CA LEU A 230 11.00 14.26 -2.08
C LEU A 230 12.27 14.97 -2.52
N PHE A 231 12.15 16.09 -3.25
CA PHE A 231 13.28 16.92 -3.64
C PHE A 231 14.08 17.39 -2.42
N ASN A 232 13.43 18.01 -1.44
CA ASN A 232 14.11 18.55 -0.28
C ASN A 232 14.75 17.46 0.59
N ILE A 233 14.11 16.30 0.74
CA ILE A 233 14.72 15.16 1.44
C ILE A 233 15.96 14.67 0.68
N ARG A 234 15.89 14.55 -0.65
CA ARG A 234 16.99 14.03 -1.48
C ARG A 234 18.21 14.97 -1.54
N GLN A 235 18.02 16.27 -1.27
CA GLN A 235 19.14 17.23 -1.15
C GLN A 235 19.99 17.00 0.10
N ILE A 236 19.50 16.25 1.09
CA ILE A 236 20.23 15.98 2.33
C ILE A 236 21.23 14.84 2.08
N GLU A 237 22.52 15.15 2.14
CA GLU A 237 23.62 14.27 1.72
C GLU A 237 23.61 12.90 2.42
N HIS A 238 23.42 12.88 3.74
CA HIS A 238 23.45 11.65 4.55
C HIS A 238 22.16 10.81 4.47
N VAL A 239 21.11 11.29 3.81
CA VAL A 239 19.89 10.50 3.60
C VAL A 239 20.12 9.54 2.45
N GLU A 240 20.26 8.25 2.74
CA GLU A 240 20.52 7.22 1.74
C GLU A 240 19.22 6.75 1.06
N ILE A 241 18.18 6.49 1.86
CA ILE A 241 16.95 5.80 1.42
C ILE A 241 15.74 6.67 1.70
N ILE A 242 14.87 6.83 0.69
CA ILE A 242 13.54 7.38 0.88
C ILE A 242 12.52 6.25 0.71
N ARG A 243 11.48 6.26 1.55
CA ARG A 243 10.38 5.30 1.47
C ARG A 243 9.05 6.02 1.51
N ILE A 244 8.04 5.51 0.79
CA ILE A 244 6.67 6.01 0.87
C ILE A 244 5.78 4.90 1.42
N GLY A 245 5.11 5.17 2.54
CA GLY A 245 4.06 4.30 3.08
C GLY A 245 2.71 4.71 2.53
N THR A 246 2.04 3.84 1.76
CA THR A 246 0.78 4.16 1.08
C THR A 246 -0.12 2.94 0.93
N ARG A 247 -1.44 3.15 1.02
CA ARG A 247 -2.46 2.13 0.69
C ARG A 247 -3.03 2.34 -0.71
N VAL A 248 -2.69 3.42 -1.39
CA VAL A 248 -3.31 3.86 -2.65
C VAL A 248 -3.47 2.76 -3.70
N PRO A 249 -2.49 1.89 -4.02
CA PRO A 249 -2.70 0.83 -5.02
C PRO A 249 -3.89 -0.10 -4.72
N VAL A 250 -4.25 -0.25 -3.45
CA VAL A 250 -5.37 -1.09 -3.00
C VAL A 250 -6.71 -0.36 -3.04
N VAL A 251 -6.74 0.93 -2.68
CA VAL A 251 -7.99 1.68 -2.45
C VAL A 251 -8.28 2.77 -3.47
N LEU A 252 -7.28 3.14 -4.27
CA LEU A 252 -7.32 4.18 -5.29
C LEU A 252 -6.26 3.90 -6.39
N PRO A 253 -6.27 2.72 -7.04
CA PRO A 253 -5.24 2.35 -8.03
C PRO A 253 -5.10 3.36 -9.17
N GLN A 254 -6.16 4.13 -9.46
CA GLN A 254 -6.18 5.20 -10.46
C GLN A 254 -5.14 6.30 -10.21
N ARG A 255 -4.64 6.45 -8.97
CA ARG A 255 -3.64 7.46 -8.61
C ARG A 255 -2.25 7.14 -9.16
N ILE A 256 -1.98 5.88 -9.51
CA ILE A 256 -0.73 5.45 -10.12
C ILE A 256 -0.77 5.76 -11.62
N THR A 257 -0.39 6.99 -11.95
CA THR A 257 -0.36 7.53 -13.31
C THR A 257 1.08 7.69 -13.80
N ASP A 258 1.28 7.79 -15.12
CA ASP A 258 2.61 8.05 -15.69
C ASP A 258 3.23 9.36 -15.19
N LYS A 259 2.38 10.38 -14.93
CA LYS A 259 2.82 11.65 -14.33
C LYS A 259 3.33 11.45 -12.89
N LEU A 260 2.65 10.65 -12.08
CA LEU A 260 3.16 10.33 -10.74
C LEU A 260 4.48 9.57 -10.84
N LEU A 261 4.55 8.56 -11.70
CA LEU A 261 5.74 7.74 -11.87
C LEU A 261 6.94 8.57 -12.36
N SER A 262 6.71 9.55 -13.26
CA SER A 262 7.77 10.46 -13.68
C SER A 262 8.29 11.34 -12.55
N VAL A 263 7.42 11.77 -11.63
CA VAL A 263 7.81 12.48 -10.41
C VAL A 263 8.64 11.58 -9.50
N LEU A 264 8.12 10.41 -9.14
CA LEU A 264 8.75 9.51 -8.17
C LEU A 264 10.13 8.98 -8.62
N ARG A 265 10.29 8.70 -9.93
CA ARG A 265 11.54 8.14 -10.49
C ARG A 265 12.77 9.03 -10.31
N LYS A 266 12.58 10.34 -10.12
CA LYS A 266 13.67 11.29 -9.90
C LYS A 266 14.43 11.06 -8.59
N TYR A 267 13.85 10.29 -7.67
CA TYR A 267 14.30 10.20 -6.27
C TYR A 267 14.76 8.80 -5.86
N HIS A 268 15.23 7.98 -6.82
CA HIS A 268 15.84 6.69 -6.52
C HIS A 268 17.11 6.84 -5.62
N PRO A 269 17.38 5.89 -4.70
CA PRO A 269 16.57 4.71 -4.37
C PRO A 269 15.31 5.07 -3.56
N LEU A 270 14.14 4.71 -4.10
CA LEU A 270 12.83 4.97 -3.51
C LEU A 270 12.05 3.66 -3.33
N PHE A 271 11.67 3.34 -2.09
CA PHE A 271 10.90 2.13 -1.79
C PHE A 271 9.43 2.49 -1.53
N ILE A 272 8.52 1.59 -1.90
CA ILE A 272 7.09 1.76 -1.63
C ILE A 272 6.62 0.67 -0.68
N SER A 273 6.23 1.09 0.52
CA SER A 273 5.59 0.23 1.52
C SER A 273 4.09 0.28 1.32
N LEU A 274 3.53 -0.80 0.79
CA LEU A 274 2.12 -1.00 0.52
C LEU A 274 1.41 -1.62 1.72
N HIS A 275 0.08 -1.49 1.75
CA HIS A 275 -0.73 -2.03 2.83
C HIS A 275 -1.88 -2.90 2.30
N PHE A 276 -1.70 -4.22 2.39
CA PHE A 276 -2.72 -5.21 2.06
C PHE A 276 -3.16 -5.95 3.32
N SER A 277 -4.42 -6.36 3.34
CA SER A 277 -5.07 -7.08 4.43
C SER A 277 -5.74 -8.38 3.97
N HIS A 278 -6.16 -8.49 2.70
CA HIS A 278 -6.91 -9.66 2.23
C HIS A 278 -6.68 -9.97 0.74
N PRO A 279 -6.65 -11.25 0.30
CA PRO A 279 -6.44 -11.64 -1.11
C PRO A 279 -7.39 -10.98 -2.11
N ALA A 280 -8.61 -10.67 -1.70
CA ALA A 280 -9.63 -10.06 -2.55
C ALA A 280 -9.37 -8.57 -2.86
N GLU A 281 -8.41 -7.94 -2.18
CA GLU A 281 -7.93 -6.59 -2.53
C GLU A 281 -7.05 -6.58 -3.79
N ILE A 282 -6.54 -7.73 -4.21
CA ILE A 282 -5.68 -7.86 -5.39
C ILE A 282 -6.57 -7.98 -6.64
N THR A 283 -7.18 -6.86 -7.01
CA THR A 283 -8.02 -6.71 -8.21
C THR A 283 -7.17 -6.47 -9.46
N PRO A 284 -7.72 -6.59 -10.69
CA PRO A 284 -6.99 -6.25 -11.91
C PRO A 284 -6.43 -4.81 -11.90
N GLU A 285 -7.18 -3.84 -11.38
CA GLU A 285 -6.75 -2.44 -11.24
C GLU A 285 -5.57 -2.32 -10.27
N CYS A 286 -5.62 -3.01 -9.13
CA CYS A 286 -4.51 -3.08 -8.17
C CYS A 286 -3.26 -3.76 -8.77
N VAL A 287 -3.45 -4.87 -9.51
CA VAL A 287 -2.37 -5.58 -10.21
C VAL A 287 -1.66 -4.65 -11.20
N LYS A 288 -2.44 -3.88 -11.97
CA LYS A 288 -1.89 -2.88 -12.90
C LYS A 288 -1.09 -1.82 -12.15
N ALA A 289 -1.65 -1.23 -11.09
CA ALA A 289 -0.99 -0.21 -10.29
C ALA A 289 0.35 -0.71 -9.69
N CYS A 290 0.36 -1.91 -9.13
CA CYS A 290 1.59 -2.51 -8.57
C CYS A 290 2.61 -2.86 -9.68
N THR A 291 2.16 -3.38 -10.81
CA THR A 291 2.98 -3.66 -11.99
C THR A 291 3.66 -2.38 -12.49
N MET A 292 2.92 -1.29 -12.64
CA MET A 292 3.46 0.01 -13.05
C MET A 292 4.53 0.53 -12.08
N LEU A 293 4.31 0.39 -10.77
CA LEU A 293 5.33 0.77 -9.78
C LEU A 293 6.60 -0.11 -9.91
N ALA A 294 6.43 -1.43 -9.99
CA ALA A 294 7.55 -2.36 -10.10
C ALA A 294 8.35 -2.17 -11.41
N ASP A 295 7.66 -1.95 -12.55
CA ASP A 295 8.29 -1.70 -13.85
C ASP A 295 9.10 -0.40 -13.89
N ASN A 296 8.78 0.55 -13.02
CA ASN A 296 9.52 1.80 -12.86
C ASN A 296 10.64 1.71 -11.82
N GLY A 297 10.97 0.50 -11.38
CA GLY A 297 12.14 0.19 -10.55
C GLY A 297 11.94 0.39 -9.05
N PHE A 298 10.71 0.57 -8.57
CA PHE A 298 10.46 0.72 -7.13
C PHE A 298 10.35 -0.65 -6.44
N PRO A 299 11.18 -0.96 -5.43
CA PRO A 299 10.98 -2.14 -4.61
C PRO A 299 9.70 -2.00 -3.77
N LEU A 300 8.83 -3.01 -3.86
CA LEU A 300 7.52 -3.01 -3.21
C LEU A 300 7.49 -3.99 -2.03
N GLY A 301 7.11 -3.49 -0.86
CA GLY A 301 6.94 -4.30 0.36
C GLY A 301 5.51 -4.18 0.91
N SER A 302 4.85 -5.28 1.22
CA SER A 302 3.52 -5.26 1.86
C SER A 302 3.63 -5.33 3.38
N GLN A 303 3.01 -4.37 4.05
CA GLN A 303 2.76 -4.33 5.48
C GLN A 303 1.32 -4.79 5.72
N THR A 304 1.15 -5.96 6.34
CA THR A 304 -0.16 -6.52 6.67
C THR A 304 -0.41 -6.38 8.17
N VAL A 305 -1.64 -6.06 8.59
CA VAL A 305 -2.04 -6.11 10.00
C VAL A 305 -2.89 -7.36 10.20
N LEU A 306 -2.65 -8.09 11.28
CA LEU A 306 -3.44 -9.26 11.67
C LEU A 306 -4.77 -8.79 12.27
N LEU A 307 -5.88 -9.11 11.60
CA LEU A 307 -7.20 -8.57 11.86
C LEU A 307 -8.23 -9.70 12.02
N LYS A 308 -8.92 -9.69 13.16
CA LYS A 308 -9.88 -10.72 13.55
C LYS A 308 -11.07 -10.82 12.60
N GLY A 309 -11.32 -12.01 12.07
CA GLY A 309 -12.32 -12.34 11.04
C GLY A 309 -12.09 -11.66 9.69
N ILE A 310 -10.85 -11.28 9.39
CA ILE A 310 -10.45 -10.76 8.07
C ILE A 310 -9.33 -11.63 7.53
N ASN A 311 -8.21 -11.72 8.25
CA ASN A 311 -7.02 -12.45 7.81
C ASN A 311 -6.33 -13.23 8.95
N ASP A 312 -7.01 -13.38 10.08
CA ASP A 312 -6.64 -14.29 11.19
C ASP A 312 -6.87 -15.77 10.84
N ASN A 313 -6.55 -16.15 9.61
CA ASN A 313 -6.71 -17.49 9.08
C ASN A 313 -5.51 -17.84 8.18
N ILE A 314 -4.89 -19.00 8.43
CA ILE A 314 -3.67 -19.44 7.73
C ILE A 314 -3.91 -19.57 6.22
N THR A 315 -5.07 -20.10 5.80
CA THR A 315 -5.40 -20.28 4.38
C THR A 315 -5.51 -18.92 3.68
N VAL A 316 -6.23 -17.98 4.28
CA VAL A 316 -6.37 -16.60 3.76
C VAL A 316 -5.01 -15.91 3.67
N MET A 317 -4.19 -16.02 4.71
CA MET A 317 -2.85 -15.42 4.73
C MET A 317 -1.93 -16.04 3.69
N LYS A 318 -1.91 -17.37 3.56
CA LYS A 318 -1.12 -18.06 2.54
C LYS A 318 -1.51 -17.60 1.13
N GLU A 319 -2.79 -17.51 0.85
CA GLU A 319 -3.28 -17.00 -0.44
C GLU A 319 -2.83 -15.56 -0.67
N LEU A 320 -2.90 -14.69 0.35
CA LEU A 320 -2.47 -13.30 0.26
C LEU A 320 -0.99 -13.22 -0.07
N MET A 321 -0.13 -13.92 0.68
CA MET A 321 1.32 -13.91 0.46
C MET A 321 1.70 -14.40 -0.93
N HIS A 322 1.07 -15.48 -1.40
CA HIS A 322 1.32 -15.99 -2.75
C HIS A 322 0.89 -14.99 -3.83
N LYS A 323 -0.29 -14.38 -3.70
CA LYS A 323 -0.77 -13.40 -4.68
C LYS A 323 0.08 -12.13 -4.69
N LEU A 324 0.56 -11.66 -3.54
CA LEU A 324 1.48 -10.52 -3.45
C LEU A 324 2.77 -10.77 -4.24
N LEU A 325 3.38 -11.95 -4.09
CA LEU A 325 4.59 -12.31 -4.84
C LEU A 325 4.34 -12.33 -6.36
N LYS A 326 3.16 -12.81 -6.81
CA LYS A 326 2.79 -12.80 -8.24
C LYS A 326 2.72 -11.41 -8.86
N ILE A 327 2.51 -10.36 -8.05
CA ILE A 327 2.49 -8.96 -8.49
C ILE A 327 3.75 -8.19 -8.10
N ARG A 328 4.84 -8.90 -7.79
CA ARG A 328 6.16 -8.36 -7.39
C ARG A 328 6.10 -7.49 -6.13
N VAL A 329 5.14 -7.76 -5.25
CA VAL A 329 5.06 -7.16 -3.92
C VAL A 329 5.58 -8.19 -2.91
N ARG A 330 6.69 -7.86 -2.23
CA ARG A 330 7.28 -8.74 -1.23
C ARG A 330 6.48 -8.64 0.08
N PRO A 331 5.97 -9.74 0.66
CA PRO A 331 5.51 -9.73 2.05
C PRO A 331 6.61 -9.22 2.98
N TYR A 332 6.36 -8.14 3.73
CA TYR A 332 7.38 -7.48 4.54
C TYR A 332 7.12 -7.62 6.03
N TYR A 333 5.98 -7.09 6.51
CA TYR A 333 5.59 -7.22 7.91
C TYR A 333 4.20 -7.82 8.05
N LEU A 334 4.03 -8.64 9.10
CA LEU A 334 2.74 -8.95 9.69
C LEU A 334 2.71 -8.29 11.07
N TYR A 335 2.04 -7.16 11.17
CA TYR A 335 1.85 -6.45 12.43
C TYR A 335 0.74 -7.12 13.24
N GLN A 336 0.99 -7.26 14.53
CA GLN A 336 -0.09 -7.39 15.50
C GLN A 336 -0.94 -6.11 15.45
N CYS A 337 -2.27 -6.22 15.60
CA CYS A 337 -3.11 -5.03 15.71
C CYS A 337 -2.73 -4.25 16.97
N ASP A 338 -2.43 -2.95 16.80
CA ASP A 338 -2.03 -2.07 17.90
C ASP A 338 -3.17 -1.88 18.91
N LEU A 339 -2.79 -1.50 20.14
CA LEU A 339 -3.69 -1.34 21.30
C LEU A 339 -4.36 0.01 21.37
#